data_AF-A0A953QID1-F1
#
_entry.id   AF-A0A953QID1-F1
#
_cell.length_a   1.000
_cell.length_b   1.000
_cell.length_c   1.000
_cell.angle_alpha   90.00
_cell.angle_beta   90.00
_cell.angle_gamma   90.00
#
_symmetry.space_group_name_H-M   'P 1'
#
loop_
_entity.id
_entity.type
_entity.pdbx_description
1 polymer ?
#
loop_
_entity_poly.entity_id
_entity_poly.type
_entity_poly.pdbx_seq_one_letter_code
_entity_poly.pdbx_strand_id
1 'polypeptide(L)'
;MRRSPRSPRADAIEPLQKAFDLVDQIAAKDPNDATFRDRVGTAGLQLGDVLRHIDPRRAISIYARTLQRLRETHDGTALLRQARVLAHSACAYERLGRWTAAQQAIDSAFAILKPMGQDPAVVGMLGGEWDDAYRARADYEFQTGHPERSRAILLDLQDKLLALDPTPETDLRNAFDMSRLYASLYRDDVEPGRLDEAKHFQALRIGLWTGWDHRLPGNQFVRRQVEAASRR
;
A
#
# COMPACT_ATOMS: atom_id res chain seq x y z
N MET A 1 -20.64 -15.33 28.16
CA MET A 1 -19.90 -14.22 27.50
C MET A 1 -19.47 -14.66 26.11
N ARG A 2 -20.21 -14.27 25.05
CA ARG A 2 -19.74 -14.46 23.67
C ARG A 2 -18.77 -13.30 23.37
N ARG A 3 -17.48 -13.60 23.19
CA ARG A 3 -16.55 -12.62 22.61
C ARG A 3 -17.06 -12.28 21.21
N SER A 4 -17.35 -11.02 20.94
CA SER A 4 -17.60 -10.55 19.58
C SER A 4 -16.44 -11.01 18.68
N PRO A 5 -16.71 -11.48 17.45
CA PRO A 5 -15.66 -11.93 16.56
C PRO A 5 -14.69 -10.77 16.31
N ARG A 6 -13.42 -10.95 16.71
CA ARG A 6 -12.37 -10.00 16.35
C ARG A 6 -12.24 -10.03 14.82
N SER A 7 -12.06 -8.86 14.22
CA SER A 7 -11.78 -8.77 12.78
C SER A 7 -10.46 -9.51 12.49
N PRO A 8 -10.33 -10.26 11.38
CA PRO A 8 -9.08 -10.92 11.00
C PRO A 8 -7.86 -9.98 11.00
N ARG A 9 -8.07 -8.67 10.79
CA ARG A 9 -7.03 -7.65 10.89
C ARG A 9 -6.52 -7.46 12.33
N ALA A 10 -7.42 -7.51 13.32
CA ALA A 10 -7.05 -7.41 14.73
C ALA A 10 -6.32 -8.67 15.22
N ASP A 11 -6.68 -9.84 14.70
CA ASP A 11 -6.03 -11.11 15.05
C ASP A 11 -4.58 -11.21 14.54
N ALA A 12 -4.24 -10.45 13.48
CA ALA A 12 -2.88 -10.38 12.95
C ALA A 12 -1.93 -9.53 13.80
N ILE A 13 -2.43 -8.65 14.68
CA ILE A 13 -1.58 -7.68 15.42
C ILE A 13 -0.59 -8.39 16.34
N GLU A 14 -1.05 -9.36 17.14
CA GLU A 14 -0.20 -10.03 18.11
C GLU A 14 0.97 -10.81 17.45
N PRO A 15 0.74 -11.69 16.45
CA PRO A 15 1.83 -12.38 15.79
C PRO A 15 2.77 -11.44 15.02
N LEU A 16 2.24 -10.39 14.37
CA LEU A 16 3.07 -9.39 13.68
C LEU A 16 3.93 -8.58 14.67
N GLN A 17 3.39 -8.24 15.85
CA GLN A 17 4.15 -7.57 16.90
C GLN A 17 5.29 -8.45 17.40
N LYS A 18 5.02 -9.73 17.71
CA LYS A 18 6.06 -10.68 18.13
C LYS A 18 7.16 -10.81 17.08
N ALA A 19 6.78 -10.90 15.79
CA ALA A 19 7.73 -10.96 14.70
C ALA A 19 8.59 -9.68 14.64
N PHE A 20 7.96 -8.50 14.69
CA PHE A 20 8.64 -7.22 14.68
C PHE A 20 9.63 -7.06 15.85
N ASP A 21 9.19 -7.37 17.07
CA ASP A 21 10.03 -7.26 18.27
C ASP A 21 11.24 -8.18 18.19
N LEU A 22 11.05 -9.42 17.73
CA LEU A 22 12.13 -10.38 17.57
C LEU A 22 13.18 -9.89 16.57
N VAL A 23 12.75 -9.45 15.38
CA VAL A 23 13.70 -9.00 14.36
C VAL A 23 14.38 -7.67 14.72
N ASP A 24 13.68 -6.75 15.40
CA ASP A 24 14.29 -5.50 15.88
C ASP A 24 15.34 -5.75 16.98
N GLN A 25 15.07 -6.71 17.89
CA GLN A 25 16.03 -7.12 18.92
C GLN A 25 17.28 -7.76 18.31
N ILE A 26 17.13 -8.57 17.26
CA ILE A 26 18.28 -9.17 16.59
C ILE A 26 19.06 -8.13 15.80
N ALA A 27 18.38 -7.26 15.04
CA ALA A 27 19.00 -6.16 14.29
C ALA A 27 19.77 -5.18 15.19
N ALA A 28 19.36 -5.06 16.46
CA ALA A 28 20.05 -4.25 17.46
C ALA A 28 21.47 -4.76 17.81
N LYS A 29 21.73 -6.06 17.63
CA LYS A 29 23.00 -6.68 18.05
C LYS A 29 24.14 -6.44 17.06
N ASP A 30 23.81 -6.30 15.78
CA ASP A 30 24.76 -6.00 14.72
C ASP A 30 24.22 -4.87 13.83
N PRO A 31 24.75 -3.63 13.96
CA PRO A 31 24.45 -2.48 13.10
C PRO A 31 24.63 -2.68 11.60
N ASN A 32 25.42 -3.68 11.17
CA ASN A 32 25.78 -3.89 9.77
C ASN A 32 25.06 -5.08 9.13
N ASP A 33 24.26 -5.84 9.88
CA ASP A 33 23.48 -6.96 9.32
C ASP A 33 22.32 -6.45 8.46
N ALA A 34 22.55 -6.40 7.14
CA ALA A 34 21.55 -5.98 6.16
C ALA A 34 20.33 -6.92 6.12
N THR A 35 20.51 -8.21 6.40
CA THR A 35 19.43 -9.20 6.35
C THR A 35 18.39 -8.94 7.43
N PHE A 36 18.83 -8.70 8.68
CA PHE A 36 17.88 -8.40 9.75
C PHE A 36 17.23 -7.02 9.60
N ARG A 37 17.88 -6.05 8.94
CA ARG A 37 17.27 -4.75 8.61
C ARG A 37 16.16 -4.87 7.58
N ASP A 38 16.37 -5.65 6.52
CA ASP A 38 15.29 -5.93 5.56
C ASP A 38 14.11 -6.67 6.23
N ARG A 39 14.40 -7.61 7.15
CA ARG A 39 13.37 -8.29 7.94
C ARG A 39 12.60 -7.33 8.85
N VAL A 40 13.28 -6.39 9.51
CA VAL A 40 12.63 -5.29 10.26
C VAL A 40 11.77 -4.44 9.33
N GLY A 41 12.28 -4.13 8.14
CA GLY A 41 11.56 -3.46 7.06
C GLY A 41 10.23 -4.14 6.75
N THR A 42 10.28 -5.44 6.49
CA THR A 42 9.12 -6.26 6.13
C THR A 42 8.12 -6.38 7.28
N ALA A 43 8.57 -6.80 8.47
CA ALA A 43 7.70 -6.98 9.63
C ALA A 43 7.06 -5.66 10.09
N GLY A 44 7.84 -4.58 10.07
CA GLY A 44 7.40 -3.25 10.46
C GLY A 44 6.38 -2.66 9.49
N LEU A 45 6.60 -2.82 8.17
CA LEU A 45 5.63 -2.44 7.16
C LEU A 45 4.29 -3.16 7.36
N GLN A 46 4.32 -4.50 7.50
CA GLN A 46 3.11 -5.30 7.69
C GLN A 46 2.35 -4.95 8.97
N LEU A 47 3.06 -4.80 10.09
CA LEU A 47 2.45 -4.40 11.36
C LEU A 47 1.87 -2.99 11.29
N GLY A 48 2.62 -2.03 10.74
CA GLY A 48 2.18 -0.65 10.55
C GLY A 48 0.92 -0.57 9.68
N ASP A 49 0.86 -1.36 8.59
CA ASP A 49 -0.28 -1.40 7.66
C ASP A 49 -1.56 -1.93 8.29
N VAL A 50 -1.44 -2.88 9.22
CA VAL A 50 -2.58 -3.34 10.02
C VAL A 50 -2.98 -2.26 11.04
N LEU A 51 -2.00 -1.67 11.73
CA LEU A 51 -2.24 -0.71 12.79
C LEU A 51 -2.79 0.62 12.28
N ARG A 52 -2.45 1.10 11.08
CA ARG A 52 -2.89 2.42 10.60
C ARG A 52 -4.41 2.59 10.61
N HIS A 53 -5.17 1.50 10.45
CA HIS A 53 -6.63 1.51 10.48
C HIS A 53 -7.24 1.40 11.88
N ILE A 54 -6.47 0.94 12.88
CA ILE A 54 -6.94 0.58 14.22
C ILE A 54 -6.39 1.54 15.27
N ASP A 55 -5.07 1.75 15.25
CA ASP A 55 -4.31 2.66 16.12
C ASP A 55 -3.23 3.37 15.27
N PRO A 56 -3.59 4.47 14.59
CA PRO A 56 -2.66 5.19 13.72
C PRO A 56 -1.48 5.81 14.47
N ARG A 57 -1.61 6.10 15.78
CA ARG A 57 -0.48 6.59 16.59
C ARG A 57 0.57 5.51 16.76
N ARG A 58 0.15 4.29 17.11
CA ARG A 58 1.05 3.15 17.21
C ARG A 58 1.66 2.79 15.86
N ALA A 59 0.90 2.87 14.76
CA ALA A 59 1.42 2.66 13.42
C ALA A 59 2.60 3.59 13.11
N ILE A 60 2.48 4.88 13.43
CA ILE A 60 3.56 5.87 13.25
C ILE A 60 4.80 5.47 14.06
N SER A 61 4.64 5.01 15.31
CA SER A 61 5.77 4.54 16.12
C SER A 61 6.48 3.34 15.50
N ILE A 62 5.72 2.38 14.95
CA ILE A 62 6.30 1.22 14.24
C ILE A 62 7.04 1.68 12.99
N TYR A 63 6.42 2.47 12.12
CA TYR A 63 7.08 2.98 10.91
C TYR A 63 8.34 3.80 11.23
N ALA A 64 8.31 4.65 12.26
CA ALA A 64 9.47 5.43 12.67
C ALA A 64 10.63 4.54 13.12
N ARG A 65 10.35 3.50 13.91
CA ARG A 65 11.36 2.53 14.33
C ARG A 65 11.92 1.73 13.15
N THR A 66 11.06 1.32 12.21
CA THR A 66 11.48 0.65 10.98
C THR A 66 12.41 1.53 10.14
N LEU A 67 12.04 2.80 9.93
CA LEU A 67 12.88 3.76 9.19
C LEU A 67 14.21 4.01 9.88
N GLN A 68 14.24 4.06 11.22
CA GLN A 68 15.50 4.15 11.97
C GLN A 68 16.42 2.99 11.62
N ARG A 69 15.92 1.74 11.64
CA ARG A 69 16.73 0.56 11.33
C ARG A 69 17.18 0.49 9.88
N LEU A 70 16.31 0.83 8.95
CA LEU A 70 16.66 0.80 7.53
C LEU A 70 17.70 1.85 7.15
N ARG A 71 17.82 2.96 7.91
CA ARG A 71 18.86 3.99 7.68
C ARG A 71 20.24 3.59 8.19
N GLU A 72 20.34 2.54 8.99
CA GLU A 72 21.62 2.02 9.44
C GLU A 72 22.37 1.32 8.26
N THR A 73 21.66 0.88 7.22
CA THR A 73 22.23 0.38 5.96
C THR A 73 21.92 1.30 4.77
N HIS A 74 22.84 1.33 3.81
CA HIS A 74 22.80 2.29 2.70
C HIS A 74 22.78 1.59 1.33
N ASP A 75 22.43 0.30 1.29
CA ASP A 75 22.24 -0.41 0.03
C ASP A 75 20.93 -0.01 -0.66
N GLY A 76 20.84 -0.28 -1.96
CA GLY A 76 19.68 0.10 -2.77
C GLY A 76 18.37 -0.53 -2.28
N THR A 77 18.41 -1.76 -1.78
CA THR A 77 17.23 -2.47 -1.25
C THR A 77 16.69 -1.80 0.01
N ALA A 78 17.57 -1.41 0.93
CA ALA A 78 17.21 -0.69 2.14
C ALA A 78 16.57 0.66 1.80
N LEU A 79 17.12 1.38 0.83
CA LEU A 79 16.55 2.65 0.36
C LEU A 79 15.16 2.45 -0.26
N LEU A 80 14.98 1.46 -1.14
CA LEU A 80 13.67 1.12 -1.70
C LEU A 80 12.64 0.80 -0.59
N ARG A 81 13.05 0.00 0.40
CA ARG A 81 12.20 -0.32 1.56
C ARG A 81 11.86 0.93 2.37
N GLN A 82 12.79 1.87 2.54
CA GLN A 82 12.52 3.15 3.21
C GLN A 82 11.46 3.96 2.45
N ALA A 83 11.58 4.08 1.13
CA ALA A 83 10.60 4.78 0.31
C ALA A 83 9.20 4.18 0.47
N ARG A 84 9.11 2.84 0.47
CA ARG A 84 7.85 2.13 0.71
C ARG A 84 7.24 2.44 2.08
N VAL A 85 8.05 2.33 3.15
CA VAL A 85 7.59 2.61 4.51
C VAL A 85 7.13 4.06 4.66
N LEU A 86 7.83 5.01 4.03
CA LEU A 86 7.45 6.42 4.01
C LEU A 86 6.10 6.62 3.32
N ALA A 87 5.90 6.07 2.12
CA ALA A 87 4.63 6.15 1.40
C ALA A 87 3.46 5.58 2.23
N HIS A 88 3.64 4.42 2.84
CA HIS A 88 2.60 3.80 3.68
C HIS A 88 2.31 4.58 4.97
N SER A 89 3.33 5.21 5.55
CA SER A 89 3.16 6.01 6.78
C SER A 89 2.30 7.25 6.58
N ALA A 90 2.20 7.78 5.35
CA ALA A 90 1.39 8.95 5.01
C ALA A 90 -0.07 8.75 5.43
N CYS A 91 -0.66 7.59 5.13
CA CYS A 91 -2.03 7.25 5.53
C CYS A 91 -2.25 7.30 7.05
N ALA A 92 -1.25 6.89 7.85
CA ALA A 92 -1.36 6.97 9.30
C ALA A 92 -1.33 8.42 9.81
N TYR A 93 -0.54 9.29 9.18
CA TYR A 93 -0.52 10.73 9.48
C TYR A 93 -1.83 11.43 9.10
N GLU A 94 -2.35 11.13 7.91
CA GLU A 94 -3.62 11.65 7.41
C GLU A 94 -4.79 11.33 8.35
N ARG A 95 -4.86 10.07 8.83
CA ARG A 95 -5.90 9.65 9.78
C ARG A 95 -5.84 10.37 11.13
N LEU A 96 -4.73 11.02 11.45
CA LEU A 96 -4.56 11.88 12.62
C LEU A 96 -4.68 13.37 12.30
N GLY A 97 -5.04 13.74 11.06
CA GLY A 97 -5.09 15.12 10.59
C GLY A 97 -3.71 15.79 10.51
N ARG A 98 -2.62 15.01 10.50
CA ARG A 98 -1.24 15.52 10.46
C ARG A 98 -0.77 15.72 9.02
N TRP A 99 -1.47 16.56 8.27
CA TRP A 99 -1.30 16.73 6.82
C TRP A 99 0.13 17.09 6.40
N THR A 100 0.81 18.00 7.10
CA THR A 100 2.21 18.37 6.82
C THR A 100 3.16 17.17 6.94
N ALA A 101 2.94 16.30 7.94
CA ALA A 101 3.76 15.12 8.12
C ALA A 101 3.48 14.06 7.05
N ALA A 102 2.22 13.92 6.62
CA ALA A 102 1.86 13.05 5.50
C ALA A 102 2.55 13.51 4.21
N GLN A 103 2.44 14.80 3.87
CA GLN A 103 3.10 15.38 2.71
C GLN A 103 4.62 15.16 2.74
N GLN A 104 5.25 15.45 3.88
CA GLN A 104 6.70 15.29 4.03
C GLN A 104 7.14 13.82 3.88
N ALA A 105 6.34 12.86 4.36
CA ALA A 105 6.61 11.44 4.18
C ALA A 105 6.55 11.06 2.68
N ILE A 106 5.53 11.52 1.96
CA ILE A 106 5.38 11.26 0.52
C ILE A 106 6.53 11.92 -0.27
N ASP A 107 6.87 13.18 0.03
CA ASP A 107 7.98 13.89 -0.60
C ASP A 107 9.31 13.15 -0.38
N SER A 108 9.53 12.64 0.83
CA SER A 108 10.72 11.87 1.18
C SER A 108 10.77 10.54 0.43
N ALA A 109 9.64 9.87 0.22
CA ALA A 109 9.57 8.65 -0.60
C ALA A 109 10.01 8.95 -2.05
N PHE A 110 9.45 9.99 -2.67
CA PHE A 110 9.85 10.39 -4.03
C PHE A 110 11.30 10.86 -4.11
N ALA A 111 11.84 11.51 -3.08
CA ALA A 111 13.23 11.92 -3.03
C ALA A 111 14.20 10.74 -3.07
N ILE A 112 13.81 9.60 -2.46
CA ILE A 112 14.59 8.35 -2.53
C ILE A 112 14.46 7.68 -3.89
N LEU A 113 13.25 7.66 -4.47
CA LEU A 113 12.99 6.92 -5.71
C LEU A 113 13.51 7.62 -6.97
N LYS A 114 13.46 8.97 -7.03
CA LYS A 114 13.86 9.74 -8.22
C LYS A 114 15.28 9.42 -8.70
N PRO A 115 16.32 9.39 -7.85
CA PRO A 115 17.68 9.06 -8.29
C PRO A 115 17.85 7.63 -8.82
N MET A 116 16.96 6.71 -8.44
CA MET A 116 16.99 5.31 -8.87
C MET A 116 16.36 5.10 -10.25
N GLY A 117 15.67 6.12 -10.78
CA GLY A 117 14.92 6.02 -12.03
C GLY A 117 13.59 5.28 -11.89
N GLN A 118 12.93 5.10 -13.03
CA GLN A 118 11.64 4.41 -13.15
C GLN A 118 11.75 3.09 -13.93
N ASP A 119 12.97 2.55 -14.06
CA ASP A 119 13.17 1.26 -14.70
C ASP A 119 12.42 0.18 -13.90
N PRO A 120 11.40 -0.47 -14.49
CA PRO A 120 10.61 -1.50 -13.81
C PRO A 120 11.44 -2.71 -13.32
N ALA A 121 12.62 -2.94 -13.92
CA ALA A 121 13.55 -3.99 -13.49
C ALA A 121 14.33 -3.62 -12.22
N VAL A 122 14.45 -2.32 -11.93
CA VAL A 122 15.19 -1.77 -10.77
C VAL A 122 14.23 -1.38 -9.64
N VAL A 123 13.07 -0.82 -9.98
CA VAL A 123 12.07 -0.37 -9.03
C VAL A 123 10.70 -0.91 -9.42
N GLY A 124 9.98 -1.53 -8.47
CA GLY A 124 8.67 -2.09 -8.76
C GLY A 124 7.65 -0.99 -9.07
N MET A 125 7.10 -0.99 -10.29
CA MET A 125 6.06 -0.05 -10.69
C MET A 125 4.65 -0.58 -10.44
N LEU A 126 4.42 -1.90 -10.51
CA LEU A 126 3.17 -2.56 -10.08
C LEU A 126 3.38 -3.22 -8.71
N GLY A 127 2.61 -2.81 -7.70
CA GLY A 127 2.71 -3.34 -6.33
C GLY A 127 4.02 -3.03 -5.60
N GLY A 128 4.87 -2.19 -6.21
CA GLY A 128 6.18 -1.78 -5.71
C GLY A 128 6.20 -0.33 -5.21
N GLU A 129 7.41 0.18 -5.03
CA GLU A 129 7.67 1.43 -4.32
C GLU A 129 7.13 2.66 -5.05
N TRP A 130 7.20 2.67 -6.39
CA TRP A 130 6.59 3.75 -7.17
C TRP A 130 5.07 3.69 -7.07
N ASP A 131 4.44 2.51 -7.23
CA ASP A 131 2.99 2.33 -7.07
C ASP A 131 2.50 2.90 -5.73
N ASP A 132 3.14 2.46 -4.64
CA ASP A 132 2.79 2.85 -3.29
C ASP A 132 2.95 4.38 -3.09
N ALA A 133 3.98 5.00 -3.66
CA ALA A 133 4.20 6.45 -3.59
C ALA A 133 3.19 7.27 -4.41
N TYR A 134 2.85 6.83 -5.62
CA TYR A 134 1.82 7.47 -6.45
C TYR A 134 0.44 7.40 -5.78
N ARG A 135 0.08 6.24 -5.22
CA ARG A 135 -1.18 6.07 -4.48
C ARG A 135 -1.24 6.93 -3.22
N ALA A 136 -0.15 6.97 -2.45
CA ALA A 136 -0.08 7.83 -1.26
C ALA A 136 -0.25 9.31 -1.63
N ARG A 137 0.34 9.76 -2.75
CA ARG A 137 0.11 11.13 -3.25
C ARG A 137 -1.34 11.36 -3.65
N ALA A 138 -1.94 10.45 -4.41
CA ALA A 138 -3.33 10.56 -4.82
C ALA A 138 -4.26 10.66 -3.61
N ASP A 139 -4.12 9.74 -2.65
CA ASP A 139 -4.91 9.76 -1.41
C ASP A 139 -4.75 11.07 -0.62
N TYR A 140 -3.55 11.64 -0.57
CA TYR A 140 -3.30 12.95 0.03
C TYR A 140 -4.02 14.09 -0.70
N GLU A 141 -3.92 14.16 -2.03
CA GLU A 141 -4.60 15.19 -2.84
C GLU A 141 -6.11 15.08 -2.67
N PHE A 142 -6.66 13.85 -2.70
CA PHE A 142 -8.08 13.61 -2.49
C PHE A 142 -8.54 14.11 -1.12
N GLN A 143 -7.86 13.68 -0.05
CA GLN A 143 -8.24 14.04 1.33
C GLN A 143 -8.06 15.53 1.66
N THR A 144 -7.22 16.24 0.92
CA THR A 144 -7.00 17.68 1.08
C THR A 144 -7.86 18.54 0.15
N GLY A 145 -8.84 17.94 -0.53
CA GLY A 145 -9.83 18.67 -1.33
C GLY A 145 -9.44 18.90 -2.78
N HIS A 146 -8.53 18.09 -3.34
CA HIS A 146 -8.07 18.16 -4.72
C HIS A 146 -8.37 16.87 -5.50
N PRO A 147 -9.65 16.45 -5.62
CA PRO A 147 -10.01 15.18 -6.26
C PRO A 147 -9.59 15.10 -7.74
N GLU A 148 -9.58 16.21 -8.48
CA GLU A 148 -9.08 16.23 -9.87
C GLU A 148 -7.59 15.92 -9.97
N ARG A 149 -6.78 16.43 -9.02
CA ARG A 149 -5.35 16.12 -8.99
C ARG A 149 -5.11 14.68 -8.60
N SER A 150 -5.83 14.17 -7.61
CA SER A 150 -5.79 12.76 -7.24
C SER A 150 -6.07 11.85 -8.42
N ARG A 151 -7.18 12.12 -9.14
CA ARG A 151 -7.55 11.36 -10.33
C ARG A 151 -6.49 11.42 -11.43
N ALA A 152 -5.95 12.61 -11.72
CA ALA A 152 -4.91 12.76 -12.73
C ALA A 152 -3.68 11.90 -12.41
N ILE A 153 -3.28 11.84 -11.14
CA ILE A 153 -2.17 11.01 -10.65
C ILE A 153 -2.49 9.52 -10.81
N LEU A 154 -3.72 9.10 -10.49
CA LEU A 154 -4.14 7.70 -10.63
C LEU A 154 -4.23 7.25 -12.10
N LEU A 155 -4.65 8.13 -13.01
CA LEU A 155 -4.67 7.83 -14.45
C LEU A 155 -3.27 7.76 -15.04
N ASP A 156 -2.39 8.69 -14.67
CA ASP A 156 -0.97 8.65 -15.06
C ASP A 156 -0.28 7.38 -14.52
N LEU A 157 -0.62 6.94 -13.30
CA LEU A 157 -0.21 5.64 -12.78
C LEU A 157 -0.82 4.49 -13.60
N GLN A 158 -2.09 4.55 -13.98
CA GLN A 158 -2.73 3.53 -14.81
C GLN A 158 -2.01 3.36 -16.15
N ASP A 159 -1.73 4.46 -16.86
CA ASP A 159 -1.04 4.43 -18.16
C ASP A 159 0.34 3.78 -18.03
N LYS A 160 1.08 4.17 -16.99
CA LYS A 160 2.39 3.59 -16.65
C LYS A 160 2.31 2.09 -16.37
N LEU A 161 1.31 1.66 -15.60
CA LEU A 161 1.10 0.25 -15.26
C LEU A 161 0.71 -0.57 -16.48
N LEU A 162 -0.18 -0.07 -17.34
CA LEU A 162 -0.59 -0.75 -18.57
C LEU A 162 0.57 -0.87 -19.57
N ALA A 163 1.49 0.10 -19.60
CA ALA A 163 2.70 0.03 -20.42
C ALA A 163 3.65 -1.13 -20.03
N LEU A 164 3.47 -1.72 -18.84
CA LEU A 164 4.22 -2.91 -18.40
C LEU A 164 3.63 -4.23 -18.90
N ASP A 165 2.52 -4.17 -19.66
CA ASP A 165 1.74 -5.33 -20.10
C ASP A 165 1.41 -6.30 -18.94
N PRO A 166 0.74 -5.81 -17.87
CA PRO A 166 0.44 -6.63 -16.72
C PRO A 166 -0.58 -7.69 -17.13
N THR A 167 -0.50 -8.85 -16.48
CA THR A 167 -1.40 -9.99 -16.73
C THR A 167 -2.36 -10.25 -15.55
N PRO A 168 -3.23 -9.29 -15.17
CA PRO A 168 -4.12 -9.43 -14.01
C PRO A 168 -5.12 -10.58 -14.18
N GLU A 169 -5.41 -11.00 -15.40
CA GLU A 169 -6.26 -12.13 -15.68
C GLU A 169 -5.58 -13.46 -15.35
N THR A 170 -4.27 -13.54 -15.13
CA THR A 170 -3.56 -14.82 -14.89
C THR A 170 -2.57 -14.78 -13.72
N ASP A 171 -2.10 -13.62 -13.29
CA ASP A 171 -1.33 -13.41 -12.05
C ASP A 171 -2.21 -12.73 -10.98
N LEU A 172 -2.42 -13.43 -9.86
CA LEU A 172 -3.28 -12.95 -8.77
C LEU A 172 -2.74 -11.69 -8.08
N ARG A 173 -1.42 -11.47 -8.11
CA ARG A 173 -0.80 -10.25 -7.56
C ARG A 173 -1.13 -9.06 -8.45
N ASN A 174 -0.93 -9.21 -9.77
CA ASN A 174 -1.32 -8.18 -10.74
C ASN A 174 -2.82 -7.89 -10.66
N ALA A 175 -3.65 -8.92 -10.50
CA ALA A 175 -5.09 -8.77 -10.30
C ALA A 175 -5.42 -7.90 -9.08
N PHE A 176 -4.74 -8.16 -7.96
CA PHE A 176 -4.93 -7.42 -6.72
C PHE A 176 -4.52 -5.95 -6.87
N ASP A 177 -3.33 -5.68 -7.44
CA ASP A 177 -2.81 -4.32 -7.57
C ASP A 177 -3.62 -3.47 -8.57
N MET A 178 -3.99 -4.05 -9.72
CA MET A 178 -4.89 -3.40 -10.68
C MET A 178 -6.27 -3.17 -10.07
N SER A 179 -6.82 -4.15 -9.33
CA SER A 179 -8.10 -3.97 -8.66
C SER A 179 -8.09 -2.83 -7.62
N ARG A 180 -6.99 -2.65 -6.89
CA ARG A 180 -6.83 -1.53 -5.95
C ARG A 180 -6.81 -0.19 -6.68
N LEU A 181 -6.19 -0.13 -7.86
CA LEU A 181 -6.19 1.08 -8.69
C LEU A 181 -7.61 1.43 -9.13
N TYR A 182 -8.33 0.47 -9.68
CA TYR A 182 -9.73 0.66 -10.10
C TYR A 182 -10.63 1.07 -8.93
N ALA A 183 -10.39 0.57 -7.71
CA ALA A 183 -11.12 1.01 -6.53
C ALA A 183 -10.89 2.49 -6.19
N SER A 184 -9.65 2.96 -6.37
CA SER A 184 -9.26 4.34 -6.07
C SER A 184 -9.85 5.29 -7.12
N LEU A 185 -9.76 4.93 -8.40
CA LEU A 185 -10.38 5.68 -9.50
C LEU A 185 -11.91 5.73 -9.38
N TYR A 186 -12.56 4.60 -9.02
CA TYR A 186 -13.99 4.58 -8.72
C TYR A 186 -14.36 5.60 -7.64
N ARG A 187 -13.67 5.56 -6.49
CA ARG A 187 -13.92 6.49 -5.38
C ARG A 187 -13.79 7.94 -5.84
N ASP A 188 -12.72 8.24 -6.55
CA ASP A 188 -12.40 9.59 -7.00
C ASP A 188 -13.34 10.11 -8.10
N ASP A 189 -14.05 9.21 -8.80
CA ASP A 189 -15.08 9.55 -9.79
C ASP A 189 -16.48 9.70 -9.18
N VAL A 190 -16.81 8.92 -8.14
CA VAL A 190 -18.11 9.01 -7.46
C VAL A 190 -18.32 10.36 -6.79
N GLU A 191 -17.35 10.84 -6.01
CA GLU A 191 -17.52 12.05 -5.18
C GLU A 191 -17.82 13.31 -6.03
N PRO A 192 -17.14 13.54 -7.17
CA PRO A 192 -17.44 14.68 -8.04
C PRO A 192 -18.60 14.45 -9.02
N GLY A 193 -19.28 13.30 -8.96
CA GLY A 193 -20.46 12.99 -9.79
C GLY A 193 -20.16 12.44 -11.19
N ARG A 194 -18.95 11.97 -11.47
CA ARG A 194 -18.54 11.31 -12.73
C ARG A 194 -19.01 9.86 -12.77
N LEU A 195 -20.33 9.68 -12.81
CA LEU A 195 -20.94 8.37 -12.58
C LEU A 195 -20.63 7.35 -13.70
N ASP A 196 -20.38 7.79 -14.93
CA ASP A 196 -20.10 6.87 -16.04
C ASP A 196 -18.66 6.36 -16.00
N GLU A 197 -17.71 7.22 -15.67
CA GLU A 197 -16.32 6.86 -15.41
C GLU A 197 -16.22 5.96 -14.16
N ALA A 198 -16.95 6.27 -13.09
CA ALA A 198 -17.05 5.41 -11.92
C ALA A 198 -17.56 4.02 -12.30
N LYS A 199 -18.67 3.92 -13.04
CA LYS A 199 -19.21 2.62 -13.51
C LYS A 199 -18.18 1.84 -14.35
N HIS A 200 -17.38 2.52 -15.16
CA HIS A 200 -16.35 1.86 -15.95
C HIS A 200 -15.33 1.14 -15.06
N PHE A 201 -14.74 1.82 -14.07
CA PHE A 201 -13.77 1.20 -13.16
C PHE A 201 -14.41 0.14 -12.26
N GLN A 202 -15.67 0.35 -11.84
CA GLN A 202 -16.42 -0.67 -11.11
C GLN A 202 -16.63 -1.94 -11.96
N ALA A 203 -16.99 -1.79 -13.23
CA ALA A 203 -17.20 -2.91 -14.15
C ALA A 203 -15.90 -3.70 -14.40
N LEU A 204 -14.77 -3.00 -14.63
CA LEU A 204 -13.45 -3.64 -14.74
C LEU A 204 -13.14 -4.50 -13.52
N ARG A 205 -13.41 -3.95 -12.34
CA ARG A 205 -13.14 -4.60 -11.05
C ARG A 205 -14.02 -5.83 -10.82
N ILE A 206 -15.31 -5.74 -11.14
CA ILE A 206 -16.25 -6.86 -11.05
C ILE A 206 -15.88 -7.96 -12.04
N GLY A 207 -15.58 -7.60 -13.30
CA GLY A 207 -15.20 -8.54 -14.34
C GLY A 207 -13.95 -9.33 -13.97
N LEU A 208 -12.92 -8.64 -13.49
CA LEU A 208 -11.66 -9.24 -13.05
C LEU A 208 -11.88 -10.30 -11.96
N TRP A 209 -12.59 -9.94 -10.88
CA TRP A 209 -12.79 -10.88 -9.78
C TRP A 209 -13.80 -11.99 -10.07
N THR A 210 -14.76 -11.74 -10.95
CA THR A 210 -15.65 -12.80 -11.46
C THR A 210 -14.85 -13.83 -12.24
N GLY A 211 -13.91 -13.41 -13.10
CA GLY A 211 -13.01 -14.34 -13.81
C GLY A 211 -12.17 -15.19 -12.85
N TRP A 212 -11.64 -14.57 -11.79
CA TRP A 212 -10.90 -15.30 -10.75
C TRP A 212 -11.76 -16.25 -9.93
N ASP A 213 -13.02 -15.91 -9.64
CA ASP A 213 -13.93 -16.80 -8.90
C ASP A 213 -14.26 -18.07 -9.70
N HIS A 214 -14.38 -17.95 -11.02
CA HIS A 214 -14.51 -19.11 -11.91
C HIS A 214 -13.24 -19.97 -11.94
N ARG A 215 -12.04 -19.36 -11.92
CA ARG A 215 -10.77 -20.11 -11.99
C ARG A 215 -10.40 -20.75 -10.65
N LEU A 216 -10.65 -20.06 -9.54
CA LEU A 216 -10.32 -20.50 -8.18
C LEU A 216 -11.60 -20.57 -7.33
N PRO A 217 -12.55 -21.47 -7.67
CA PRO A 217 -13.83 -21.53 -6.99
C PRO A 217 -13.64 -21.86 -5.51
N GLY A 218 -14.36 -21.14 -4.66
CA GLY A 218 -14.32 -21.33 -3.21
C GLY A 218 -13.10 -20.70 -2.52
N ASN A 219 -12.19 -20.04 -3.23
CA ASN A 219 -11.09 -19.31 -2.60
C ASN A 219 -11.63 -18.14 -1.76
N GLN A 220 -11.31 -18.11 -0.46
CA GLN A 220 -11.84 -17.07 0.45
C GLN A 220 -11.33 -15.66 0.13
N PHE A 221 -10.10 -15.53 -0.37
CA PHE A 221 -9.56 -14.23 -0.76
C PHE A 221 -10.31 -13.69 -1.96
N VAL A 222 -10.48 -14.50 -3.02
CA VAL A 222 -11.21 -14.11 -4.24
C VAL A 222 -12.66 -13.74 -3.90
N ARG A 223 -13.35 -14.54 -3.09
CA ARG A 223 -14.73 -14.22 -2.66
C ARG A 223 -14.84 -12.85 -1.97
N ARG A 224 -13.91 -12.52 -1.07
CA ARG A 224 -13.87 -11.19 -0.44
C ARG A 224 -13.66 -10.07 -1.45
N GLN A 225 -12.87 -10.31 -2.50
CA GLN A 225 -12.66 -9.32 -3.55
C GLN A 225 -13.88 -9.12 -4.44
N VAL A 226 -14.59 -10.20 -4.81
CA VAL A 226 -15.89 -10.13 -5.50
C VAL A 226 -16.87 -9.28 -4.68
N GLU A 227 -17.05 -9.60 -3.40
CA GLU A 227 -17.90 -8.82 -2.50
C GLU A 227 -17.48 -7.35 -2.41
N ALA A 228 -16.18 -7.07 -2.35
CA ALA A 228 -15.66 -5.71 -2.27
C ALA A 228 -15.78 -4.93 -3.59
N ALA A 229 -15.82 -5.61 -4.74
CA ALA A 229 -16.01 -5.00 -6.05
C ALA A 229 -17.48 -4.67 -6.33
N SER A 230 -18.40 -5.46 -5.77
CA SER A 230 -19.85 -5.29 -5.94
C SER A 230 -20.49 -4.31 -4.95
N ARG A 231 -19.76 -3.82 -3.95
CA ARG A 231 -20.26 -2.79 -3.03
C ARG A 231 -20.33 -1.45 -3.75
N ARG A 232 -21.50 -0.82 -3.68
CA ARG A 232 -21.78 0.53 -4.21
C ARG A 232 -21.27 1.59 -3.25
#